data_AF-A0A7C5BUF0-F1
#
_entry.id   AF-A0A7C5BUF0-F1
#
_cell.length_a   1.000
_cell.length_b   1.000
_cell.length_c   1.000
_cell.angle_alpha   90.00
_cell.angle_beta   90.00
_cell.angle_gamma   90.00
#
_symmetry.space_group_name_H-M   'P 1'
#
loop_
_entity.id
_entity.type
_entity.pdbx_description
1 polymer ?
#
loop_
_entity_poly.entity_id
_entity_poly.type
_entity_poly.pdbx_seq_one_letter_code
_entity_poly.pdbx_strand_id
1 'polypeptide(L)'
;MNTGQTGPRTPEGKKRSSLNALKHGLTARTPHAHRRIERQHGVSFEDVLARMFDYYKPVDPVEDELVTRIARCVWRLSLSATMESRLLSRRKNASKPGVSYERILKYERLVDIHLHRALEALNKHRGLNNPNPQNETTPSSRQA
;
A
#
# COMPACT_ATOMS: atom_id res chain seq x y z
N MET A 1 32.42 -20.22 -8.13
CA MET A 1 31.44 -20.49 -7.06
C MET A 1 30.22 -19.62 -7.31
N ASN A 2 29.11 -20.17 -7.82
CA ASN A 2 27.93 -19.39 -8.20
C ASN A 2 26.78 -19.67 -7.21
N THR A 3 26.29 -18.63 -6.57
CA THR A 3 25.29 -18.63 -5.49
C THR A 3 23.90 -18.92 -6.06
N GLY A 4 23.48 -20.18 -5.95
CA GLY A 4 22.14 -20.61 -6.35
C GLY A 4 21.07 -19.88 -5.56
N GLN A 5 20.35 -18.98 -6.25
CA GLN A 5 19.11 -18.36 -5.80
C GLN A 5 18.14 -19.46 -5.33
N THR A 6 17.93 -19.55 -4.01
CA THR A 6 17.02 -20.49 -3.34
C THR A 6 15.56 -20.08 -3.51
N GLY A 7 15.13 -19.95 -4.77
CA GLY A 7 13.73 -19.76 -5.15
C GLY A 7 13.10 -21.07 -5.60
N PRO A 8 11.84 -21.39 -5.24
CA PRO A 8 11.19 -22.61 -5.68
C PRO A 8 11.00 -22.61 -7.21
N ARG A 9 11.60 -23.60 -7.88
CA ARG A 9 11.62 -23.72 -9.36
C ARG A 9 10.42 -24.48 -9.91
N THR A 10 9.69 -25.22 -9.07
CA THR A 10 8.53 -26.03 -9.49
C THR A 10 7.21 -25.23 -9.43
N PRO A 11 6.22 -25.54 -10.28
CA PRO A 11 4.89 -24.92 -10.22
C PRO A 11 4.22 -25.08 -8.85
N GLU A 12 4.40 -26.23 -8.21
CA GLU A 12 3.89 -26.53 -6.86
C GLU A 12 4.64 -25.74 -5.78
N GLY A 13 5.95 -25.58 -5.92
CA GLY A 13 6.77 -24.75 -5.04
C GLY A 13 6.43 -23.26 -5.17
N LYS A 14 6.15 -22.79 -6.40
CA LYS A 14 5.61 -21.44 -6.65
C LYS A 14 4.21 -21.28 -6.07
N LYS A 15 3.33 -22.29 -6.19
CA LYS A 15 1.99 -22.29 -5.59
C LYS A 15 2.06 -22.26 -4.07
N ARG A 16 2.94 -23.05 -3.43
CA ARG A 16 3.18 -23.03 -1.98
C ARG A 16 3.81 -21.72 -1.50
N SER A 17 4.76 -21.16 -2.25
CA SER A 17 5.36 -19.85 -1.96
C SER A 17 4.36 -18.70 -2.11
N SER A 18 3.53 -18.73 -3.16
CA SER A 18 2.40 -17.83 -3.35
C SER A 18 1.36 -18.01 -2.24
N LEU A 19 1.12 -19.24 -1.79
CA LEU A 19 0.27 -19.50 -0.63
C LEU A 19 0.89 -18.99 0.69
N ASN A 20 2.21 -18.92 0.83
CA ASN A 20 2.88 -18.28 1.97
C ASN A 20 2.77 -16.74 1.91
N ALA A 21 2.87 -16.15 0.72
CA ALA A 21 2.55 -14.74 0.50
C ALA A 21 1.07 -14.44 0.81
N LEU A 22 0.16 -15.34 0.43
CA LEU A 22 -1.27 -15.26 0.71
C LEU A 22 -1.63 -15.58 2.16
N LYS A 23 -0.83 -16.37 2.89
CA LYS A 23 -1.03 -16.67 4.31
C LYS A 23 -0.82 -15.43 5.19
N HIS A 24 -0.08 -14.45 4.66
CA HIS A 24 0.37 -13.27 5.39
C HIS A 24 -0.11 -11.96 4.75
N GLY A 25 -0.66 -11.97 3.54
CA GLY A 25 -1.38 -10.84 2.93
C GLY A 25 -0.54 -9.61 2.54
N LEU A 26 0.68 -9.47 3.08
CA LEU A 26 1.55 -8.31 2.90
C LEU A 26 1.94 -8.02 1.44
N THR A 27 1.90 -9.03 0.56
CA THR A 27 2.23 -8.89 -0.88
C THR A 27 1.06 -9.23 -1.80
N ALA A 28 -0.17 -9.29 -1.28
CA ALA A 28 -1.35 -9.54 -2.10
C ALA A 28 -1.54 -8.44 -3.15
N ARG A 29 -1.85 -8.89 -4.37
CA ARG A 29 -2.06 -8.03 -5.55
C ARG A 29 -3.34 -8.38 -6.34
N THR A 30 -4.04 -9.45 -5.95
CA THR A 30 -5.19 -9.96 -6.72
C THR A 30 -6.49 -9.81 -5.92
N PRO A 31 -7.65 -9.58 -6.57
CA PRO A 31 -8.94 -9.49 -5.89
C PRO A 31 -9.28 -10.73 -5.05
N HIS A 32 -8.92 -11.92 -5.56
CA HIS A 32 -9.07 -13.16 -4.80
C HIS A 32 -8.24 -13.15 -3.50
N ALA A 33 -7.02 -12.59 -3.54
CA ALA A 33 -6.19 -12.45 -2.35
C ALA A 33 -6.80 -11.47 -1.35
N HIS A 34 -7.35 -10.34 -1.81
CA HIS A 34 -7.99 -9.35 -0.94
C HIS A 34 -9.17 -9.95 -0.18
N ARG A 35 -10.11 -10.61 -0.87
CA ARG A 35 -11.26 -11.28 -0.23
C ARG A 35 -10.85 -12.34 0.80
N ARG A 36 -9.77 -13.08 0.51
CA ARG A 36 -9.25 -14.08 1.45
C ARG A 36 -8.65 -13.40 2.70
N ILE A 37 -7.94 -12.29 2.51
CA ILE A 37 -7.34 -11.52 3.60
C ILE A 37 -8.40 -10.88 4.46
N GLU A 38 -9.43 -10.29 3.85
CA GLU A 38 -10.59 -9.75 4.55
C GLU A 38 -11.24 -10.82 5.44
N ARG A 39 -11.55 -12.00 4.90
CA ARG A 39 -12.09 -13.11 5.70
C ARG A 39 -11.16 -13.51 6.84
N GLN A 40 -9.85 -13.48 6.61
CA GLN A 40 -8.87 -13.91 7.60
C GLN A 40 -8.64 -12.83 8.66
N HIS A 41 -8.60 -11.56 8.32
CA HIS A 41 -8.09 -10.45 9.14
C HIS A 41 -9.13 -9.37 9.49
N GLY A 42 -10.30 -9.38 8.84
CA GLY A 42 -11.37 -8.39 9.06
C GLY A 42 -11.09 -7.02 8.44
N VAL A 43 -10.13 -6.92 7.52
CA VAL A 43 -9.74 -5.65 6.88
C VAL A 43 -10.04 -5.72 5.39
N SER A 44 -11.12 -5.05 4.96
CA SER A 44 -11.55 -4.91 3.57
C SER A 44 -10.70 -3.87 2.83
N PHE A 45 -10.24 -4.21 1.62
CA PHE A 45 -9.51 -3.25 0.79
C PHE A 45 -10.50 -2.26 0.15
N GLU A 46 -11.65 -2.76 -0.26
CA GLU A 46 -12.73 -2.02 -0.91
C GLU A 46 -13.26 -0.91 0.01
N ASP A 47 -13.42 -1.18 1.31
CA ASP A 47 -13.87 -0.17 2.28
C ASP A 47 -12.80 0.90 2.54
N VAL A 48 -11.52 0.53 2.54
CA VAL A 48 -10.41 1.49 2.63
C VAL A 48 -10.40 2.35 1.38
N LEU A 49 -10.52 1.75 0.20
CA LEU A 49 -10.52 2.45 -1.08
C LEU A 49 -11.67 3.46 -1.15
N ALA A 50 -12.90 3.04 -0.82
CA ALA A 50 -14.06 3.92 -0.81
C ALA A 50 -13.86 5.12 0.13
N ARG A 51 -13.36 4.89 1.35
CA ARG A 51 -13.05 5.99 2.30
C ARG A 51 -11.97 6.94 1.80
N MET A 52 -10.93 6.43 1.14
CA MET A 52 -9.89 7.29 0.57
C MET A 52 -10.43 8.13 -0.59
N PHE A 53 -11.26 7.54 -1.47
CA PHE A 53 -11.88 8.28 -2.57
C PHE A 53 -12.87 9.34 -2.08
N ASP A 54 -13.69 9.02 -1.07
CA ASP A 54 -14.63 9.97 -0.46
C ASP A 54 -13.90 11.15 0.22
N TYR A 55 -12.79 10.87 0.91
CA TYR A 55 -11.99 11.88 1.57
C TYR A 55 -11.22 12.77 0.58
N TYR A 56 -10.48 12.16 -0.34
CA TYR A 56 -9.59 12.91 -1.23
C TYR A 56 -10.33 13.52 -2.41
N LYS A 57 -11.42 12.93 -2.90
CA LYS A 57 -12.17 13.38 -4.08
C LYS A 57 -11.25 13.66 -5.28
N PRO A 58 -10.58 12.62 -5.81
CA PRO A 58 -9.68 12.79 -6.94
C PRO A 58 -10.43 13.40 -8.14
N VAL A 59 -9.80 14.36 -8.81
CA VAL A 59 -10.43 15.13 -9.91
C VAL A 59 -9.97 14.69 -11.30
N ASP A 60 -8.90 13.90 -11.37
CA ASP A 60 -8.33 13.45 -12.64
C ASP A 60 -7.71 12.04 -12.50
N PRO A 61 -7.36 11.39 -13.63
CA PRO A 61 -6.82 10.04 -13.60
C PRO A 61 -5.48 9.88 -12.86
N VAL A 62 -4.70 10.96 -12.72
CA VAL A 62 -3.44 10.93 -11.96
C VAL A 62 -3.76 10.89 -10.47
N GLU A 63 -4.70 11.72 -10.01
CA GLU A 63 -5.18 11.65 -8.63
C GLU A 63 -5.84 10.32 -8.30
N ASP A 64 -6.63 9.74 -9.22
CA ASP A 64 -7.25 8.42 -9.03
C ASP A 64 -6.21 7.34 -8.70
N GLU A 65 -5.09 7.29 -9.44
CA GLU A 65 -4.02 6.33 -9.19
C GLU A 65 -3.27 6.66 -7.88
N LEU A 66 -3.02 7.94 -7.58
CA LEU A 66 -2.36 8.34 -6.33
C LEU A 66 -3.20 8.00 -5.09
N VAL A 67 -4.50 8.28 -5.13
CA VAL A 67 -5.46 7.92 -4.07
C VAL A 67 -5.57 6.40 -3.94
N THR A 68 -5.61 5.66 -5.05
CA THR A 68 -5.58 4.19 -5.02
C THR A 68 -4.29 3.66 -4.38
N ARG A 69 -3.14 4.27 -4.66
CA ARG A 69 -1.85 3.92 -4.01
C ARG A 69 -1.86 4.21 -2.52
N ILE A 70 -2.42 5.35 -2.10
CA ILE A 70 -2.62 5.68 -0.68
C ILE A 70 -3.48 4.61 -0.02
N ALA A 71 -4.64 4.26 -0.61
CA ALA A 71 -5.53 3.22 -0.09
C ALA A 71 -4.83 1.87 0.08
N ARG A 72 -4.02 1.45 -0.91
CA ARG A 72 -3.23 0.20 -0.83
C ARG A 72 -2.22 0.24 0.31
N CYS A 73 -1.61 1.39 0.60
CA CYS A 73 -0.65 1.53 1.69
C CYS A 73 -1.37 1.50 3.05
N VAL A 74 -2.43 2.28 3.21
CA VAL A 74 -3.26 2.31 4.43
C VAL A 74 -3.79 0.92 4.76
N TRP A 75 -4.35 0.20 3.79
CA TRP A 75 -4.84 -1.16 3.96
C TRP A 75 -3.74 -2.12 4.45
N ARG A 76 -2.53 -2.03 3.87
CA ARG A 76 -1.39 -2.86 4.29
C ARG A 76 -0.89 -2.53 5.70
N LEU A 77 -0.90 -1.25 6.11
CA LEU A 77 -0.57 -0.86 7.48
C LEU A 77 -1.60 -1.41 8.48
N SER A 78 -2.90 -1.33 8.16
CA SER A 78 -3.96 -1.94 8.98
C SER A 78 -3.79 -3.46 9.12
N LEU A 79 -3.37 -4.14 8.05
CA LEU A 79 -3.02 -5.57 8.11
C LEU A 79 -1.80 -5.84 8.97
N SER A 80 -0.74 -5.02 8.86
CA SER A 80 0.46 -5.11 9.70
C SER A 80 0.09 -5.10 11.18
N ALA A 81 -0.66 -4.09 11.60
CA ALA A 81 -1.14 -3.94 12.98
C ALA A 81 -2.01 -5.13 13.44
N THR A 82 -2.91 -5.60 12.57
CA THR A 82 -3.77 -6.77 12.87
C THR A 82 -2.94 -8.04 13.05
N MET A 83 -1.91 -8.23 12.22
CA MET A 83 -1.01 -9.39 12.28
C MET A 83 -0.12 -9.34 13.51
N GLU A 84 0.42 -8.17 13.84
CA GLU A 84 1.20 -7.93 15.04
C GLU A 84 0.39 -8.26 16.29
N SER A 85 -0.81 -7.70 16.43
CA SER A 85 -1.70 -7.95 17.56
C SER A 85 -1.99 -9.45 17.74
N ARG A 86 -2.22 -10.17 16.63
CA ARG A 86 -2.43 -11.64 16.65
C ARG A 86 -1.17 -12.41 17.05
N LEU A 87 0.02 -11.98 16.61
CA LEU A 87 1.27 -12.62 17.01
C LEU A 87 1.55 -12.42 18.49
N LEU A 88 1.35 -11.20 19.00
CA LEU A 88 1.51 -10.88 20.42
C LEU A 88 0.49 -11.65 21.28
N SER A 89 -0.76 -11.75 20.82
CA SER A 89 -1.81 -12.52 21.49
C SER A 89 -1.53 -14.03 21.50
N ARG A 90 -0.95 -14.56 20.40
CA ARG A 90 -0.58 -15.98 20.28
C ARG A 90 0.65 -16.37 21.09
N ARG A 91 1.53 -15.42 21.44
CA ARG A 91 2.74 -15.71 22.24
C ARG A 91 2.43 -16.24 23.65
N LYS A 92 1.16 -16.21 24.09
CA LYS A 92 0.68 -16.92 25.29
C LYS A 92 0.63 -18.45 25.12
N ASN A 93 0.49 -18.99 23.90
CA ASN A 93 0.40 -20.43 23.61
C ASN A 93 1.28 -20.78 22.38
N ALA A 94 2.51 -21.25 22.59
CA ALA A 94 3.50 -21.44 21.52
C ALA A 94 3.17 -22.59 20.53
N SER A 95 3.29 -22.35 19.22
CA SER A 95 3.94 -23.26 18.26
C SER A 95 4.20 -22.54 16.91
N LYS A 96 5.49 -22.51 16.52
CA LYS A 96 6.11 -22.06 15.24
C LYS A 96 5.54 -20.78 14.56
N PRO A 97 6.26 -19.64 14.58
CA PRO A 97 5.86 -18.45 13.85
C PRO A 97 6.06 -18.63 12.33
N GLY A 98 4.97 -18.60 11.55
CA GLY A 98 5.05 -18.57 10.09
C GLY A 98 5.60 -17.25 9.52
N VAL A 99 5.62 -16.18 10.33
CA VAL A 99 6.19 -14.86 10.00
C VAL A 99 7.03 -14.41 11.18
N SER A 100 8.30 -14.07 10.93
CA SER A 100 9.10 -13.34 11.91
C SER A 100 8.52 -11.94 12.10
N TYR A 101 8.40 -11.49 13.35
CA TYR A 101 8.03 -10.12 13.70
C TYR A 101 8.89 -9.09 12.94
N GLU A 102 10.18 -9.36 12.74
CA GLU A 102 11.08 -8.52 11.94
C GLU A 102 10.62 -8.34 10.49
N ARG A 103 9.97 -9.36 9.91
CA ARG A 103 9.45 -9.30 8.55
C ARG A 103 8.30 -8.29 8.48
N ILE A 104 7.40 -8.30 9.48
CA ILE A 104 6.29 -7.36 9.59
C ILE A 104 6.82 -5.94 9.70
N LEU A 105 7.75 -5.68 10.62
CA LEU A 105 8.37 -4.36 10.79
C LEU A 105 9.05 -3.83 9.52
N LYS A 106 9.77 -4.71 8.79
CA LYS A 106 10.39 -4.34 7.51
C LYS A 106 9.35 -3.96 6.46
N TYR A 107 8.24 -4.70 6.39
CA TYR A 107 7.15 -4.37 5.46
C TYR A 107 6.47 -3.07 5.84
N GLU A 108 6.19 -2.86 7.13
CA GLU A 108 5.58 -1.65 7.64
C GLU A 108 6.38 -0.41 7.27
N ARG A 109 7.69 -0.40 7.56
CA ARG A 109 8.59 0.70 7.20
C ARG A 109 8.57 1.00 5.70
N LEU A 110 8.57 -0.03 4.85
CA LEU A 110 8.53 0.17 3.39
C LEU A 110 7.19 0.74 2.93
N VAL A 111 6.08 0.26 3.50
CA VAL A 111 4.74 0.75 3.17
C VAL A 111 4.56 2.20 3.62
N ASP A 112 5.10 2.54 4.78
CA ASP A 112 5.08 3.90 5.33
C ASP A 112 5.81 4.90 4.42
N ILE A 113 7.02 4.55 3.97
CA ILE A 113 7.77 5.36 2.99
C ILE A 113 6.96 5.54 1.69
N HIS A 114 6.30 4.49 1.20
CA HIS A 114 5.47 4.58 0.00
C HIS A 114 4.22 5.45 0.22
N LEU A 115 3.62 5.40 1.41
CA LEU A 115 2.49 6.24 1.77
C LEU A 115 2.90 7.71 1.76
N HIS A 116 3.99 8.05 2.45
CA HIS A 116 4.51 9.43 2.47
C HIS A 116 4.78 9.96 1.06
N ARG A 117 5.46 9.18 0.22
CA ARG A 117 5.72 9.57 -1.18
C ARG A 117 4.45 9.75 -2.02
N ALA A 118 3.42 8.92 -1.79
CA ALA A 118 2.16 9.04 -2.50
C ALA A 118 1.37 10.29 -2.07
N LEU A 119 1.39 10.61 -0.77
CA LEU A 119 0.81 11.84 -0.24
C LEU A 119 1.52 13.09 -0.77
N GLU A 120 2.85 13.09 -0.77
CA GLU A 120 3.65 14.18 -1.35
C GLU A 120 3.37 14.37 -2.84
N ALA A 121 3.31 13.28 -3.61
CA ALA A 121 2.99 13.33 -5.04
C ALA A 121 1.59 13.89 -5.30
N LEU A 122 0.58 13.49 -4.50
CA LEU A 122 -0.79 14.01 -4.61
C LEU A 122 -0.84 15.51 -4.31
N ASN A 123 -0.21 15.94 -3.22
CA ASN A 123 -0.16 17.35 -2.84
C ASN A 123 0.57 18.19 -3.90
N LYS A 124 1.67 17.67 -4.45
CA LYS A 124 2.42 18.33 -5.53
C LYS A 124 1.56 18.46 -6.79
N HIS A 125 0.87 17.39 -7.19
CA HIS A 125 0.00 17.39 -8.37
C HIS A 125 -1.13 18.43 -8.22
N ARG A 126 -1.78 18.48 -7.06
CA ARG A 126 -2.78 19.49 -6.73
C ARG A 126 -2.24 20.92 -6.74
N GLY A 127 -1.03 21.11 -6.23
CA GLY A 127 -0.36 22.41 -6.26
C GLY A 127 -0.01 22.90 -7.67
N LEU A 128 0.30 21.97 -8.60
CA LEU A 128 0.55 22.29 -10.01
C LEU A 128 -0.75 22.57 -10.77
N ASN A 129 -1.83 21.84 -10.45
CA ASN A 129 -3.13 21.97 -11.10
C ASN A 129 -4.03 23.06 -10.52
N ASN A 130 -3.62 23.72 -9.43
CA ASN A 130 -4.28 24.91 -8.90
C ASN A 130 -3.53 26.15 -9.42
N PRO A 131 -3.88 26.72 -10.58
CA PRO A 131 -3.22 27.91 -11.09
C PRO A 131 -3.49 29.04 -10.11
N ASN A 132 -2.43 29.46 -9.41
CA ASN A 132 -2.48 30.67 -8.60
C ASN A 132 -2.86 31.85 -9.53
N PRO A 133 -3.96 32.58 -9.30
CA PRO A 133 -4.37 33.72 -10.14
C PRO A 133 -3.45 34.95 -10.03
N GLN A 134 -2.27 34.83 -9.42
CA GLN A 134 -1.35 35.95 -9.15
C GLN A 134 -0.17 36.05 -10.15
N ASN A 135 -0.08 35.17 -11.16
CA ASN A 135 0.95 35.28 -12.21
C ASN A 135 0.45 35.88 -13.53
N GLU A 136 -0.79 36.39 -13.56
CA GLU A 136 -1.28 37.22 -14.67
C GLU A 136 -1.19 38.71 -14.29
N THR A 137 0.02 39.25 -14.22
CA THR A 137 0.21 40.70 -14.42
C THR A 137 0.75 40.94 -15.81
N THR A 138 -0.22 41.02 -16.72
CA THR A 138 -0.37 42.01 -17.80
C THR A 138 0.85 42.34 -18.68
N PRO A 139 0.74 42.22 -20.02
CA PRO A 139 1.76 42.71 -20.93
C PRO A 139 1.80 44.24 -20.84
N SER A 140 2.90 44.80 -20.34
CA SER A 140 3.17 46.23 -20.45
C SER A 140 3.53 46.56 -21.89
N SER A 141 2.49 46.69 -22.71
CA SER A 141 2.50 47.55 -23.89
C SER A 141 2.91 48.96 -23.47
N ARG A 142 4.11 49.38 -23.87
CA ARG A 142 4.41 50.78 -24.17
C ARG A 142 5.10 50.88 -25.52
N GLN A 143 4.26 51.13 -26.51
CA GLN A 143 4.61 52.03 -27.61
C GLN A 143 4.79 53.44 -27.01
N ALA A 144 5.93 54.06 -27.31
CA ALA A 144 6.08 55.48 -27.66
C ALA A 144 7.54 55.68 -28.09
#